data_AF-A0A1V4QR38-F1
#
_entry.id   AF-A0A1V4QR38-F1
#
_cell.length_a   1.000
_cell.length_b   1.000
_cell.length_c   1.000
_cell.angle_alpha   90.00
_cell.angle_beta   90.00
_cell.angle_gamma   90.00
#
_symmetry.space_group_name_H-M   'P 1'
#
loop_
_entity.id
_entity.type
_entity.pdbx_description
1 polymer ?
#
loop_
_entity_poly.entity_id
_entity_poly.type
_entity_poly.pdbx_seq_one_letter_code
_entity_poly.pdbx_strand_id
1 'polypeptide(L)'
;MSASYYDPELHPEDWVDVCAPGSEILVLFPQGDYYYFGNGTSFSAPIVSALGALRMSRYPDETPDEVRTAIETYTKWWFPPRSEELPGLVDYYNVLIREP
;
A
#
# COMPACT_ATOMS: atom_id res chain seq x y z
N MET A 1 4.59 13.48 -14.90
CA MET A 1 3.77 12.52 -15.67
C MET A 1 2.36 13.10 -15.71
N SER A 2 1.93 13.65 -16.84
CA SER A 2 0.55 14.13 -17.00
C SER A 2 -0.33 12.92 -17.29
N ALA A 3 -1.25 12.60 -16.39
CA ALA A 3 -2.35 11.69 -16.69
C ALA A 3 -3.31 12.43 -17.63
N SER A 4 -3.13 12.28 -18.94
CA SER A 4 -4.01 12.83 -19.97
C SER A 4 -4.96 11.79 -20.56
N TYR A 5 -5.25 10.72 -19.83
CA TYR A 5 -6.30 9.76 -20.15
C TYR A 5 -7.35 9.86 -19.04
N TYR A 6 -8.31 10.77 -19.20
CA TYR A 6 -9.48 10.86 -18.34
C TYR A 6 -10.58 10.02 -19.01
N ASP A 7 -10.72 8.79 -18.53
CA ASP A 7 -11.85 7.93 -18.86
C ASP A 7 -12.89 8.10 -17.74
N PRO A 8 -14.07 8.68 -18.03
CA PRO A 8 -15.09 8.91 -17.02
C PRO A 8 -15.69 7.62 -16.44
N GLU A 9 -15.42 6.46 -17.04
CA GLU A 9 -15.83 5.15 -16.54
C GLU A 9 -14.72 4.44 -15.73
N LEU A 10 -13.49 4.95 -15.75
CA LEU A 10 -12.38 4.39 -14.97
C LEU A 10 -12.40 4.96 -13.56
N HIS A 11 -12.82 4.14 -12.61
CA HIS A 11 -12.87 4.53 -11.22
C HIS A 11 -11.61 4.04 -10.47
N PRO A 12 -11.14 4.75 -9.42
CA PRO A 12 -9.96 4.35 -8.66
C PRO A 12 -9.99 2.90 -8.13
N GLU A 13 -11.17 2.40 -7.80
CA GLU A 13 -11.44 1.00 -7.43
C GLU A 13 -11.02 -0.03 -8.48
N ASP A 14 -10.93 0.35 -9.76
CA ASP A 14 -10.64 -0.59 -10.84
C ASP A 14 -9.14 -0.95 -10.93
N TRP A 15 -8.26 -0.12 -10.36
CA TRP A 15 -6.81 -0.25 -10.56
C TRP A 15 -5.96 0.00 -9.30
N VAL A 16 -6.58 0.44 -8.20
CA VAL A 16 -5.90 0.54 -6.91
C VAL A 16 -6.17 -0.74 -6.11
N ASP A 17 -5.12 -1.43 -5.70
CA ASP A 17 -5.24 -2.69 -4.95
C ASP A 17 -5.39 -2.46 -3.44
N VAL A 18 -4.58 -1.56 -2.87
CA VAL A 18 -4.54 -1.25 -1.43
C VAL A 18 -4.08 0.18 -1.18
N CYS A 19 -4.42 0.69 0.00
CA CYS A 19 -3.93 1.97 0.49
C CYS A 19 -2.87 1.79 1.59
N ALA A 20 -1.92 2.72 1.68
CA ALA A 20 -0.96 2.83 2.78
C ALA A 20 -0.70 4.30 3.12
N PRO A 21 -0.18 4.64 4.32
CA PRO A 21 0.07 6.02 4.71
C PRO A 21 0.96 6.76 3.69
N GLY A 22 0.48 7.89 3.17
CA GLY A 22 1.20 8.69 2.16
C GLY A 22 1.22 10.19 2.46
N SER A 23 0.71 10.61 3.62
CA SER A 23 0.66 12.01 4.05
C SER A 23 1.51 12.17 5.30
N GLU A 24 2.27 13.26 5.39
CA GLU A 24 3.15 13.58 6.51
C GLU A 24 4.09 12.42 6.88
N ILE A 25 4.67 11.77 5.87
CA ILE A 25 5.62 10.66 6.07
C ILE A 25 7.01 11.24 6.29
N LEU A 26 7.59 10.99 7.47
CA LEU A 26 8.96 11.38 7.78
C LEU A 26 9.94 10.50 7.01
N VAL A 27 10.79 11.10 6.17
CA VAL A 27 11.76 10.41 5.33
C VAL A 27 13.13 11.09 5.33
N LEU A 28 14.16 10.36 4.93
CA LEU A 28 15.50 10.89 4.71
C LEU A 28 15.54 11.77 3.46
N PHE A 29 16.19 12.93 3.55
CA PHE A 29 16.41 13.78 2.40
C PHE A 29 17.48 13.17 1.45
N PRO A 30 17.27 13.15 0.12
CA PRO A 30 18.17 12.45 -0.81
C PRO A 30 19.63 12.91 -0.79
N GLN A 31 19.89 14.16 -0.37
CA GLN A 31 21.26 14.71 -0.27
C GLN A 31 21.95 14.43 1.08
N GLY A 32 21.34 13.67 1.99
CA GLY A 32 21.91 13.31 3.29
C GLY A 32 21.84 14.46 4.31
N ASP A 33 21.90 14.07 5.59
CA ASP A 33 21.97 14.92 6.79
C ASP A 33 20.68 15.53 7.34
N TYR A 34 19.54 15.39 6.66
CA TYR A 34 18.26 15.94 7.13
C TYR A 34 17.07 15.02 6.88
N TYR A 35 16.01 15.22 7.66
CA TYR A 35 14.71 14.60 7.46
C TYR A 35 13.71 15.62 6.92
N TYR A 36 12.71 15.15 6.19
CA TYR A 36 11.57 15.98 5.80
C TYR A 36 10.28 15.18 5.83
N PHE A 37 9.15 15.89 5.90
CA PHE A 37 7.82 15.31 5.74
C PHE A 37 7.40 15.32 4.28
N GLY A 38 7.17 14.14 3.71
CA GLY A 38 6.71 13.93 2.34
C GLY A 38 5.20 13.66 2.26
N ASN A 39 4.61 14.06 1.14
CA ASN A 39 3.21 13.78 0.81
C ASN A 39 3.13 13.22 -0.62
N GLY A 40 2.34 12.16 -0.82
CA GLY A 40 2.09 11.54 -2.11
C GLY A 40 2.08 10.01 -2.05
N THR A 41 1.46 9.40 -3.05
CA THR A 41 1.39 7.93 -3.20
C THR A 41 2.78 7.30 -3.37
N SER A 42 3.77 8.06 -3.85
CA SER A 42 5.18 7.65 -3.87
C SER A 42 5.76 7.35 -2.48
N PHE A 43 5.14 7.83 -1.40
CA PHE A 43 5.52 7.49 -0.03
C PHE A 43 4.71 6.30 0.52
N SER A 44 3.49 6.07 0.01
CA SER A 44 2.71 4.85 0.29
C SER A 44 3.35 3.60 -0.32
N ALA A 45 3.83 3.71 -1.57
CA ALA A 45 4.43 2.60 -2.31
C ALA A 45 5.56 1.86 -1.56
N PRO A 46 6.60 2.52 -1.03
CA PRO A 46 7.68 1.83 -0.31
C PRO A 46 7.21 1.15 0.98
N ILE A 47 6.13 1.61 1.61
CA ILE A 47 5.54 0.96 2.78
C ILE A 47 4.92 -0.38 2.40
N VAL A 48 4.16 -0.43 1.30
CA VAL A 48 3.60 -1.70 0.77
C VAL A 48 4.72 -2.62 0.26
N SER A 49 5.75 -2.08 -0.40
CA SER A 49 6.91 -2.87 -0.83
C SER A 49 7.64 -3.51 0.35
N ALA A 50 7.82 -2.77 1.45
CA ALA A 50 8.43 -3.30 2.67
C ALA A 50 7.57 -4.42 3.29
N LEU A 51 6.24 -4.28 3.28
CA LEU A 51 5.33 -5.34 3.73
C LEU A 51 5.45 -6.61 2.89
N GLY A 52 5.49 -6.48 1.56
CA GLY A 52 5.74 -7.61 0.66
C GLY A 52 7.08 -8.30 0.94
N ALA A 53 8.16 -7.53 1.12
CA ALA A 53 9.47 -8.08 1.47
C ALA A 53 9.46 -8.81 2.82
N LEU A 54 8.76 -8.28 3.83
CA LEU A 54 8.60 -8.95 5.13
C LEU A 54 7.79 -10.24 5.01
N ARG A 55 6.74 -10.27 4.18
CA ARG A 55 5.95 -11.49 3.93
C ARG A 55 6.80 -12.56 3.25
N MET A 56 7.51 -12.19 2.18
CA MET A 56 8.45 -13.07 1.48
C MET A 56 9.55 -13.60 2.40
N SER A 57 10.05 -12.77 3.33
CA SER A 57 11.05 -13.22 4.30
C SER A 57 10.49 -14.23 5.30
N ARG A 58 9.20 -14.17 5.62
CA ARG A 58 8.57 -15.05 6.61
C ARG A 58 8.01 -16.33 6.00
N TYR A 59 7.55 -16.25 4.76
CA TYR A 59 6.95 -17.35 4.00
C TYR A 59 7.68 -17.45 2.65
N PRO A 60 8.91 -18.01 2.65
CA PRO A 60 9.80 -17.98 1.49
C PRO A 60 9.32 -18.82 0.30
N ASP A 61 8.36 -19.72 0.54
CA ASP A 61 7.79 -20.58 -0.50
C ASP A 61 6.58 -19.96 -1.21
N GLU A 62 6.08 -18.79 -0.74
CA GLU A 62 5.00 -18.09 -1.42
C GLU A 62 5.45 -17.48 -2.74
N THR A 63 4.60 -17.65 -3.75
CA THR A 63 4.68 -16.98 -5.03
C THR A 63 4.34 -15.49 -4.89
N PRO A 64 4.77 -14.64 -5.84
CA PRO A 64 4.38 -13.23 -5.87
C PRO A 64 2.86 -13.01 -5.82
N ASP A 65 2.08 -13.88 -6.44
CA ASP A 65 0.61 -13.79 -6.46
C ASP A 65 0.00 -14.12 -5.09
N GLU A 66 0.56 -15.08 -4.35
CA GLU A 66 0.15 -15.38 -2.97
C GLU A 66 0.48 -14.21 -2.03
N VAL A 67 1.65 -13.60 -2.18
CA VAL A 67 2.03 -12.39 -1.43
C VAL A 67 1.07 -11.23 -1.73
N ARG A 68 0.75 -11.00 -3.01
CA ARG A 68 -0.23 -9.98 -3.43
C ARG A 68 -1.60 -10.27 -2.81
N THR A 69 -2.08 -11.50 -2.91
CA THR A 69 -3.36 -11.94 -2.37
C THR A 69 -3.43 -11.74 -0.86
N ALA A 70 -2.37 -12.06 -0.12
CA ALA A 70 -2.32 -11.83 1.32
C ALA A 70 -2.43 -10.34 1.67
N ILE A 71 -1.74 -9.46 0.93
CA ILE A 71 -1.78 -8.01 1.13
C ILE A 71 -3.17 -7.43 0.85
N GLU A 72 -3.83 -7.86 -0.22
CA GLU A 72 -5.18 -7.41 -0.59
C GLU A 72 -6.26 -7.91 0.36
N THR A 73 -6.13 -9.17 0.81
CA THR A 73 -7.10 -9.81 1.71
C THR A 73 -7.12 -9.15 3.08
N TYR A 74 -5.95 -8.79 3.60
CA TYR A 74 -5.82 -8.25 4.95
C TYR A 74 -5.67 -6.73 4.92
N THR A 75 -6.80 -6.05 4.76
CA THR A 75 -6.92 -4.61 4.90
C THR A 75 -7.81 -4.21 6.08
N LYS A 76 -7.53 -3.04 6.64
CA LYS A 76 -8.24 -2.38 7.73
C LYS A 76 -8.97 -1.15 7.22
N TRP A 77 -10.12 -0.91 7.81
CA TRP A 77 -10.93 0.29 7.59
C TRP A 77 -10.97 1.03 8.91
N TRP A 78 -10.06 1.98 9.11
CA TRP A 78 -9.90 2.63 10.42
C TRP A 78 -10.85 3.82 10.65
N PHE A 79 -11.66 4.26 9.67
CA PHE A 79 -12.62 5.36 9.87
C PHE A 79 -13.88 5.20 9.01
N PRO A 80 -15.10 5.49 9.51
CA PRO A 80 -16.31 5.54 8.69
C PRO A 80 -16.36 6.88 7.89
N PRO A 81 -17.03 6.93 6.71
CA PRO A 81 -17.86 5.90 6.10
C PRO A 81 -17.04 4.88 5.29
N ARG A 82 -17.52 3.63 5.29
CA ARG A 82 -17.15 2.62 4.30
C ARG A 82 -17.59 3.15 2.94
N SER A 83 -16.66 3.71 2.16
CA SER A 83 -16.83 3.70 0.73
C SER A 83 -16.47 2.28 0.30
N GLU A 84 -17.44 1.51 -0.19
CA GLU A 84 -17.15 0.23 -0.86
C GLU A 84 -16.35 0.44 -2.17
N GLU A 85 -16.13 1.70 -2.55
CA GLU A 85 -15.51 2.17 -3.79
C GLU A 85 -14.01 2.50 -3.61
N LEU A 86 -13.44 2.41 -2.40
CA LEU A 86 -12.01 2.70 -2.19
C LEU A 86 -11.31 1.50 -1.56
N PRO A 87 -10.09 1.12 -1.99
CA PRO A 87 -9.33 0.02 -1.39
C PRO A 87 -8.90 0.26 0.06
N GLY A 88 -8.75 -0.83 0.81
CA GLY A 88 -8.52 -0.77 2.25
C GLY A 88 -7.08 -0.40 2.63
N LEU A 89 -6.89 0.10 3.86
CA LEU A 89 -5.57 0.38 4.40
C LEU A 89 -4.86 -0.95 4.74
N VAL A 90 -3.62 -1.15 4.33
CA VAL A 90 -2.88 -2.39 4.63
C VAL A 90 -2.84 -2.72 6.13
N ASP A 91 -3.09 -3.99 6.48
CA ASP A 91 -2.98 -4.50 7.84
C ASP A 91 -1.71 -5.33 8.03
N TYR A 92 -0.61 -4.66 8.38
CA TYR A 92 0.70 -5.29 8.55
C TYR A 92 0.69 -6.52 9.48
N TYR A 93 -0.13 -6.50 10.54
CA TYR A 93 -0.15 -7.59 11.51
C TYR A 93 -0.79 -8.84 10.90
N ASN A 94 -1.97 -8.70 10.32
CA ASN A 94 -2.68 -9.84 9.74
C ASN A 94 -2.00 -10.35 8.46
N VAL A 95 -1.43 -9.46 7.64
CA VAL A 95 -0.59 -9.86 6.51
C VAL A 95 0.55 -10.75 6.97
N LEU A 96 1.26 -10.40 8.05
CA LEU A 96 2.47 -11.13 8.44
C LEU A 96 2.21 -12.38 9.27
N ILE A 97 1.10 -12.51 10.01
CA ILE A 97 0.94 -13.64 10.94
C ILE A 97 -0.01 -14.72 10.44
N ARG A 98 -0.92 -14.39 9.53
CA ARG A 98 -1.94 -15.34 9.07
C ARG A 98 -1.37 -16.13 7.91
N GLU A 99 -1.44 -17.45 8.03
CA GLU A 99 -1.21 -18.33 6.91
C GLU A 99 -2.25 -18.03 5.80
N PRO A 100 -1.87 -18.22 4.53
CA PRO A 100 -2.73 -17.97 3.38
C PRO A 100 -4.04 -18.78 3.42
#